data_AF-A0A034VW69-F1
#
_entry.id   AF-A0A034VW69-F1
#
_cell.length_a   1.000
_cell.length_b   1.000
_cell.length_c   1.000
_cell.angle_alpha   90.00
_cell.angle_beta   90.00
_cell.angle_gamma   90.00
#
_symmetry.space_group_name_H-M   'P 1'
#
loop_
_entity.id
_entity.type
_entity.pdbx_description
1 polymer ?
#
loop_
_entity_poly.entity_id
_entity_poly.type
_entity_poly.pdbx_seq_one_letter_code
_entity_poly.pdbx_strand_id
1 'polypeptide(L)'
;MVKKNTQLEHLIKVAEITSAYRIVNHHQSFSSLNCTTKLDAVLYPDSKIAAKQSNARIKATAIIKNVLAPHSVTEFTKTLKDHVPFFGISTDSAIEHRKCSP
;
A
#
# COMPACT_ATOMS: atom_id res chain seq x y z
N MET A 1 -0.67 22.75 15.87
CA MET A 1 -0.88 21.50 16.65
C MET A 1 -2.31 21.02 16.39
N VAL A 2 -2.50 19.88 15.71
CA VAL A 2 -3.86 19.33 15.44
C VAL A 2 -4.32 18.56 16.69
N LYS A 3 -5.56 18.79 17.15
CA LYS A 3 -6.16 18.04 18.26
C LYS A 3 -6.33 16.57 17.86
N LYS A 4 -5.82 15.66 18.69
CA LYS A 4 -6.01 14.20 18.62
C LYS A 4 -7.51 13.89 18.51
N ASN A 5 -7.90 12.98 17.60
CA ASN A 5 -9.29 12.56 17.32
C ASN A 5 -10.18 13.59 16.60
N THR A 6 -9.65 14.24 15.57
CA THR A 6 -10.48 15.04 14.64
C THR A 6 -10.81 14.25 13.38
N GLN A 7 -11.98 14.51 12.78
CA GLN A 7 -12.41 13.92 11.49
C GLN A 7 -11.32 14.05 10.41
N LEU A 8 -10.56 15.15 10.43
CA LEU A 8 -9.42 15.37 9.54
C LEU A 8 -8.30 14.34 9.73
N GLU A 9 -7.95 13.96 10.96
CA GLU A 9 -6.92 12.93 11.20
C GLU A 9 -7.37 11.56 10.65
N HIS A 10 -8.66 11.24 10.76
CA HIS A 10 -9.21 10.02 10.17
C HIS A 10 -9.08 10.04 8.65
N LEU A 11 -9.47 11.15 8.01
CA LEU A 11 -9.34 11.31 6.55
C LEU A 11 -7.89 11.24 6.08
N ILE A 12 -6.94 11.80 6.83
CA ILE A 12 -5.50 11.66 6.54
C ILE A 12 -5.10 10.19 6.61
N LYS A 13 -5.45 9.46 7.68
CA LYS A 13 -5.13 8.03 7.81
C LYS A 13 -5.73 7.21 6.67
N VAL A 14 -6.98 7.48 6.29
CA VAL A 14 -7.63 6.83 5.14
C VAL A 14 -6.83 7.11 3.87
N ALA A 15 -6.48 8.36 3.58
CA ALA A 15 -5.70 8.71 2.41
C ALA A 15 -4.32 8.02 2.40
N GLU A 16 -3.65 7.91 3.55
CA GLU A 16 -2.39 7.17 3.67
C GLU A 16 -2.57 5.67 3.38
N ILE A 17 -3.61 5.04 3.92
CA ILE A 17 -3.94 3.63 3.64
C ILE A 17 -4.27 3.43 2.16
N THR A 18 -5.11 4.29 1.58
CA THR A 18 -5.49 4.24 0.17
C THR A 18 -4.28 4.38 -0.75
N SER A 19 -3.35 5.31 -0.46
CA SER A 19 -2.11 5.44 -1.23
C SER A 19 -1.23 4.18 -1.15
N ALA A 20 -1.14 3.55 0.03
CA ALA A 20 -0.39 2.30 0.18
C ALA A 20 -1.05 1.15 -0.60
N TYR A 21 -2.37 1.01 -0.51
CA TYR A 21 -3.15 0.03 -1.25
C TYR A 21 -2.99 0.22 -2.76
N ARG A 22 -3.09 1.46 -3.26
CA ARG A 22 -2.94 1.79 -4.68
C ARG A 22 -1.60 1.30 -5.24
N ILE A 23 -0.50 1.46 -4.49
CA ILE A 23 0.82 0.99 -4.96
C ILE A 23 0.85 -0.53 -5.11
N VAL A 24 0.30 -1.26 -4.13
CA VAL A 24 0.22 -2.72 -4.19
C VAL A 24 -0.67 -3.16 -5.36
N ASN A 25 -1.86 -2.59 -5.47
CA ASN A 25 -2.86 -2.96 -6.47
C ASN A 25 -2.41 -2.69 -7.91
N HIS A 26 -1.67 -1.60 -8.14
CA HIS A 26 -1.17 -1.23 -9.47
C HIS A 26 0.30 -1.61 -9.70
N HIS A 27 0.87 -2.47 -8.85
CA HIS A 27 2.27 -2.91 -8.93
C HIS A 27 3.25 -1.75 -9.14
N GLN A 28 2.98 -0.60 -8.52
CA GLN A 28 3.82 0.59 -8.66
C GLN A 28 5.11 0.41 -7.88
N SER A 29 6.15 1.13 -8.29
CA SER A 29 7.40 1.14 -7.53
C SER A 29 7.15 1.64 -6.12
N PHE A 30 7.56 0.86 -5.11
CA PHE A 30 7.50 1.30 -3.73
C PHE A 30 8.37 2.56 -3.46
N SER A 31 9.30 2.88 -4.37
CA SER A 31 10.08 4.14 -4.34
C SER A 31 9.23 5.37 -4.62
N SER A 32 8.18 5.26 -5.44
CA SER A 32 7.41 6.42 -5.88
C SER A 32 6.59 7.03 -4.76
N LEU A 33 6.22 6.25 -3.73
CA LEU A 33 5.40 6.73 -2.62
C LEU A 33 5.99 7.97 -1.90
N ASN A 34 7.32 8.04 -1.81
CA ASN A 34 8.03 9.18 -1.20
C ASN A 34 7.95 10.47 -2.02
N CYS A 35 7.99 10.38 -3.35
CA CYS A 35 7.87 11.57 -4.20
C CYS A 35 6.40 11.93 -4.43
N THR A 36 5.51 10.95 -4.55
CA THR A 36 4.08 11.16 -4.73
C THR A 36 3.48 11.96 -3.58
N THR A 37 3.76 11.62 -2.32
CA THR A 37 3.22 12.38 -1.17
C THR A 37 3.66 13.85 -1.15
N LYS A 38 4.90 14.14 -1.57
CA LYS A 38 5.38 15.52 -1.74
C LYS A 38 4.72 16.22 -2.92
N LEU A 39 4.56 15.51 -4.02
CA LEU A 39 3.91 16.02 -5.23
C LEU A 39 2.43 16.33 -4.97
N ASP A 40 1.72 15.48 -4.25
CA ASP A 40 0.30 15.67 -3.91
C ASP A 40 0.09 16.97 -3.11
N ALA A 41 1.00 17.33 -2.20
CA ALA A 41 0.94 18.60 -1.47
C ALA A 41 1.13 19.83 -2.38
N VAL A 42 1.85 19.68 -3.49
CA VAL A 42 2.08 20.75 -4.49
C VAL A 42 0.91 20.84 -5.47
N LEU A 43 0.38 19.70 -5.93
CA LEU A 43 -0.75 19.63 -6.86
C LEU A 43 -2.05 20.09 -6.23
N TYR A 44 -2.22 19.84 -4.93
CA TYR A 44 -3.44 20.17 -4.18
C TYR A 44 -3.14 21.10 -3.00
N PRO A 45 -2.76 22.37 -3.27
CA PRO A 45 -2.29 23.29 -2.23
C PRO A 45 -3.38 23.70 -1.22
N ASP A 46 -4.65 23.59 -1.62
CA ASP A 46 -5.83 23.84 -0.79
C ASP A 46 -6.23 22.61 0.06
N SER A 47 -5.73 21.43 -0.27
CA SER A 47 -6.05 20.19 0.42
C SER A 47 -5.29 20.05 1.74
N LYS A 48 -6.02 20.25 2.85
CA LYS A 48 -5.52 20.00 4.21
C LYS A 48 -5.14 18.53 4.45
N ILE A 49 -5.64 17.60 3.63
CA ILE A 49 -5.30 16.19 3.68
C ILE A 49 -3.94 15.99 3.00
N ALA A 50 -3.81 16.42 1.74
CA ALA A 50 -2.57 16.27 0.96
C ALA A 50 -1.39 16.95 1.66
N ALA A 51 -1.58 18.16 2.18
CA ALA A 51 -0.55 18.89 2.91
C ALA A 51 -0.07 18.20 4.20
N LYS A 52 -0.84 17.26 4.75
CA LYS A 52 -0.53 16.57 6.02
C LYS A 52 -0.26 15.08 5.85
N GLN A 53 -0.42 14.54 4.64
CA GLN A 53 -0.02 13.17 4.36
C GLN A 53 1.49 13.05 4.57
N SER A 54 1.87 12.10 5.42
CA SER A 54 3.26 11.81 5.78
C SER A 54 3.54 10.33 5.59
N ASN A 55 2.80 9.69 4.68
CA ASN A 55 3.00 8.30 4.34
C ASN A 55 4.34 8.16 3.62
N ALA A 56 5.42 8.07 4.39
CA ALA A 56 6.72 7.66 3.90
C ALA A 56 6.74 6.14 3.80
N ARG A 57 7.72 5.59 3.07
CA ARG A 57 7.94 4.14 2.93
C ARG A 57 7.81 3.34 4.23
N ILE A 58 8.30 3.84 5.37
CA ILE A 58 8.21 3.12 6.65
C ILE A 58 6.75 2.93 7.07
N LYS A 59 5.96 4.00 7.00
CA LYS A 59 4.54 3.96 7.36
C LYS A 59 3.75 3.09 6.37
N ALA A 60 4.01 3.24 5.07
CA ALA A 60 3.40 2.38 4.05
C ALA A 60 3.75 0.90 4.26
N THR A 61 5.00 0.60 4.62
CA THR A 61 5.44 -0.77 4.92
C THR A 61 4.66 -1.33 6.10
N ALA A 62 4.49 -0.56 7.18
CA ALA A 62 3.72 -0.99 8.34
C ALA A 62 2.25 -1.23 7.99
N ILE A 63 1.62 -0.35 7.19
CA ILE A 63 0.25 -0.53 6.71
C ILE A 63 0.12 -1.79 5.87
N ILE A 64 1.04 -2.00 4.91
CA ILE A 64 0.99 -3.17 4.03
C ILE A 64 1.18 -4.46 4.83
N LYS A 65 2.21 -4.52 5.69
CA LYS A 65 2.53 -5.74 6.44
C LYS A 65 1.51 -6.08 7.51
N ASN A 66 0.99 -5.09 8.23
CA ASN A 66 0.16 -5.33 9.40
C ASN A 66 -1.35 -5.24 9.12
N VAL A 67 -1.76 -4.65 7.98
CA VAL A 67 -3.17 -4.46 7.65
C VAL A 67 -3.52 -5.12 6.32
N LEU A 68 -2.90 -4.70 5.22
CA LEU A 68 -3.33 -5.15 3.89
C LEU A 68 -2.99 -6.63 3.62
N ALA A 69 -1.79 -7.08 3.98
CA ALA A 69 -1.37 -8.46 3.75
C ALA A 69 -2.18 -9.47 4.57
N PRO A 70 -2.37 -9.31 5.90
CA PRO A 70 -3.20 -10.22 6.68
C PRO A 70 -4.66 -10.24 6.21
N HIS A 71 -5.20 -9.09 5.84
CA HIS A 71 -6.56 -9.01 5.32
C HIS A 71 -6.70 -9.75 3.98
N SER A 72 -5.77 -9.53 3.05
CA SER A 72 -5.74 -10.21 1.75
C SER A 72 -5.68 -11.73 1.89
N VAL A 73 -4.80 -12.24 2.75
CA VAL A 73 -4.69 -13.68 3.02
C VAL A 73 -5.97 -14.23 3.63
N THR A 74 -6.59 -13.51 4.56
CA THR A 74 -7.83 -13.93 5.22
C THR A 74 -8.99 -14.03 4.23
N GLU A 75 -9.19 -12.99 3.42
CA GLU A 75 -10.25 -12.96 2.40
C GLU A 75 -10.05 -14.03 1.33
N PHE A 76 -8.80 -14.20 0.88
CA PHE A 76 -8.47 -15.22 -0.10
C PHE A 76 -8.68 -16.64 0.44
N THR A 77 -8.24 -16.91 1.68
CA THR A 77 -8.43 -18.20 2.33
C THR A 77 -9.91 -18.51 2.54
N LYS A 78 -10.70 -17.51 2.91
CA LYS A 78 -12.16 -17.65 3.03
C LYS A 78 -12.78 -18.02 1.69
N THR A 79 -12.43 -17.28 0.64
CA THR A 79 -12.94 -17.54 -0.72
C THR A 79 -12.59 -18.94 -1.21
N LEU A 80 -11.36 -19.40 -0.96
CA LEU A 80 -10.93 -20.76 -1.30
C LEU A 80 -11.77 -21.81 -0.58
N LYS A 81 -12.00 -21.66 0.72
CA LYS A 81 -12.76 -22.62 1.53
C LYS A 81 -14.24 -22.68 1.14
N ASP A 82 -14.85 -21.52 0.88
CA ASP A 82 -16.30 -21.42 0.71
C ASP A 82 -16.75 -21.69 -0.74
N HIS A 83 -15.88 -21.43 -1.72
CA HIS A 83 -16.29 -21.40 -3.13
C HIS A 83 -15.43 -22.24 -4.08
N VAL A 84 -14.28 -22.77 -3.64
CA VAL A 84 -13.34 -23.47 -4.54
C VAL A 84 -13.12 -24.91 -4.07
N PRO A 85 -13.78 -25.91 -4.69
CA PRO A 85 -13.64 -27.31 -4.28
C PRO A 85 -12.26 -27.90 -4.59
N PHE A 86 -11.59 -27.42 -5.66
CA PHE A 86 -10.25 -27.83 -6.04
C PHE A 86 -9.47 -26.65 -6.61
N PHE A 87 -8.20 -26.52 -6.28
CA PHE A 87 -7.30 -25.50 -6.83
C PHE A 87 -5.94 -26.10 -7.18
N GLY A 88 -5.36 -25.65 -8.29
CA GLY A 88 -4.00 -26.01 -8.70
C GLY A 88 -3.02 -24.93 -8.25
N ILE A 89 -1.86 -25.34 -7.72
CA ILE A 89 -0.75 -24.44 -7.40
C ILE A 89 0.30 -24.62 -8.48
N SER A 90 0.61 -23.55 -9.21
CA SER A 90 1.75 -23.49 -10.12
C SER A 90 2.69 -22.40 -9.64
N THR A 91 3.96 -22.75 -9.46
CA THR A 91 5.00 -21.83 -9.01
C THR A 91 5.96 -21.61 -10.15
N ASP A 92 5.96 -20.40 -10.73
CA ASP A 92 6.98 -20.02 -11.70
C ASP A 92 8.28 -19.70 -10.95
N SER A 93 9.24 -20.61 -11.03
CA SER A 93 10.57 -20.42 -10.46
C SER A 93 11.45 -19.68 -11.46
N ALA A 94 11.38 -18.35 -11.46
CA ALA A 94 12.36 -17.53 -12.19
C ALA A 94 13.72 -17.59 -11.48
N ILE A 95 14.65 -18.41 -11.99
CA ILE A 95 16.04 -18.40 -11.56
C ILE A 95 16.67 -17.08 -12.07
N GLU A 96 17.07 -16.21 -11.13
CA GLU A 96 17.82 -14.99 -11.44
C GLU A 96 19.24 -15.38 -11.91
N HIS A 97 19.44 -15.53 -13.23
CA HIS A 97 20.77 -15.43 -13.81
C HIS A 97 21.20 -13.95 -13.75
N ARG A 98 21.73 -13.52 -12.60
CA ARG A 98 22.56 -12.31 -12.58
C ARG A 98 23.74 -12.56 -13.51
N LYS A 99 23.67 -11.98 -14.70
CA LYS A 99 24.87 -11.75 -15.50
C LYS A 99 25.83 -10.95 -14.61
N CYS A 100 26.93 -11.58 -14.20
CA CYS A 100 28.14 -10.82 -13.93
C CYS A 100 28.44 -10.04 -15.21
N SER A 101 28.18 -8.74 -15.20
CA SER A 101 28.74 -7.82 -16.19
C SER A 101 30.11 -7.36 -15.69
N PRO A 102 31.03 -7.06 -16.62
CA PRO A 102 32.48 -7.21 -16.49
C PRO A 102 33.14 -6.34 -15.42
#